data_AF-A0A4S3PJU8-F1
#
_entry.id   AF-A0A4S3PJU8-F1
#
_cell.length_a   1.000
_cell.length_b   1.000
_cell.length_c   1.000
_cell.angle_alpha   90.00
_cell.angle_beta   90.00
_cell.angle_gamma   90.00
#
_symmetry.space_group_name_H-M   'P 1'
#
loop_
_entity.id
_entity.type
_entity.pdbx_description
1 polymer ?
#
loop_
_entity_poly.entity_id
_entity_poly.type
_entity_poly.pdbx_seq_one_letter_code
_entity_poly.pdbx_strand_id
1 'polypeptide(L)'
;MKKFKLFFDIEKEEQWLNEQLQKGYRCTNISGLGIYTFEKTQKRYVIRLDYQDYLSKKKLEDYKGIYEDFGWTYINGPWLSGIRYWQKEADDQNEIFSDRQSRSNYYKRLMGYSFWLGAIMLSLAFSFMTDKDSELYHEGLWSLQGSLFWKAFLFETPFALLKLSPFFLVIIFSSSYYKAYRKYSTLNEK
;
A
#
# COMPACT_ATOMS: atom_id res chain seq x y z
N MET A 1 -17.94 -2.29 -11.82
CA MET A 1 -17.70 -3.30 -10.77
C MET A 1 -16.86 -2.67 -9.67
N LYS A 2 -17.28 -2.77 -8.41
CA LYS A 2 -16.48 -2.32 -7.26
C LYS A 2 -15.86 -3.54 -6.56
N LYS A 3 -14.60 -3.44 -6.15
CA LYS A 3 -13.91 -4.47 -5.37
C LYS A 3 -13.25 -3.84 -4.16
N PHE A 4 -13.40 -4.48 -3.00
CA PHE A 4 -12.70 -4.10 -1.78
C PHE A 4 -11.46 -4.97 -1.60
N LYS A 5 -10.31 -4.35 -1.42
CA LYS A 5 -9.05 -5.02 -1.07
C LYS A 5 -8.09 -4.01 -0.43
N LEU A 6 -7.28 -4.45 0.53
CA LEU A 6 -6.27 -3.61 1.16
C LEU A 6 -4.89 -4.17 0.87
N PHE A 7 -3.96 -3.27 0.54
CA PHE A 7 -2.57 -3.60 0.26
C PHE A 7 -1.65 -2.71 1.09
N PHE A 8 -0.57 -3.32 1.58
CA PHE A 8 0.53 -2.64 2.26
C PHE A 8 1.85 -2.76 1.47
N ASP A 9 1.84 -3.52 0.37
CA ASP A 9 2.96 -3.75 -0.54
C ASP A 9 2.51 -3.26 -1.92
N ILE A 10 3.14 -2.18 -2.39
CA ILE A 10 2.79 -1.48 -3.64
C ILE A 10 2.94 -2.42 -4.84
N GLU A 11 3.94 -3.30 -4.84
CA GLU A 11 4.16 -4.23 -5.96
C GLU A 11 3.03 -5.27 -6.04
N LYS A 12 2.55 -5.75 -4.89
CA LYS A 12 1.41 -6.67 -4.84
C LYS A 12 0.11 -5.99 -5.30
N GLU A 13 -0.06 -4.72 -4.96
CA GLU A 13 -1.19 -3.92 -5.44
C GLU A 13 -1.13 -3.78 -6.97
N GLU A 14 0.02 -3.38 -7.51
CA GLU A 14 0.23 -3.24 -8.95
C GLU A 14 -0.06 -4.56 -9.69
N GLN A 15 0.48 -5.68 -9.18
CA GLN A 15 0.26 -7.00 -9.77
C GLN A 15 -1.24 -7.34 -9.79
N TRP A 16 -1.92 -7.19 -8.66
CA TRP A 16 -3.34 -7.51 -8.56
C TRP A 16 -4.21 -6.62 -9.45
N LEU A 17 -3.87 -5.34 -9.59
CA LEU A 17 -4.57 -4.45 -10.50
C LEU A 17 -4.39 -4.90 -11.95
N ASN A 18 -3.16 -5.22 -12.37
CA ASN A 18 -2.89 -5.74 -13.71
C ASN A 18 -3.64 -7.07 -13.97
N GLU A 19 -3.75 -7.96 -12.99
CA GLU A 19 -4.58 -9.17 -13.10
C GLU A 19 -6.07 -8.86 -13.32
N GLN A 20 -6.58 -7.74 -12.77
CA GLN A 20 -7.95 -7.31 -13.07
C GLN A 20 -8.04 -6.73 -14.49
N LEU A 21 -7.06 -5.93 -14.92
CA LEU A 21 -7.07 -5.32 -16.25
C LEU A 21 -7.00 -6.38 -17.36
N GLN A 22 -6.22 -7.44 -17.17
CA GLN A 22 -6.13 -8.59 -18.09
C GLN A 22 -7.46 -9.32 -18.29
N LYS A 23 -8.40 -9.21 -17.35
CA LYS A 23 -9.76 -9.78 -17.45
C LYS A 23 -10.72 -8.90 -18.26
N GLY A 24 -10.22 -7.87 -18.95
CA GLY A 24 -11.03 -6.93 -19.74
C GLY A 24 -11.67 -5.84 -18.89
N TYR A 25 -10.96 -5.37 -17.87
CA TYR A 25 -11.39 -4.25 -17.03
C TYR A 25 -10.45 -3.06 -17.18
N ARG A 26 -10.97 -1.86 -16.91
CA ARG A 26 -10.24 -0.59 -16.78
C ARG A 26 -10.45 -0.06 -15.37
N CYS A 27 -9.40 0.39 -14.69
CA CYS A 27 -9.54 1.06 -13.41
C CYS A 27 -9.92 2.53 -13.64
N THR A 28 -10.96 2.99 -12.93
CA THR A 28 -11.47 4.37 -13.05
C THR A 28 -11.30 5.18 -11.77
N ASN A 29 -11.34 4.53 -10.60
CA ASN A 29 -11.22 5.21 -9.32
C ASN A 29 -10.63 4.27 -8.25
N ILE A 30 -9.76 4.83 -7.41
CA ILE A 30 -9.12 4.15 -6.29
C ILE A 30 -9.33 4.98 -5.02
N SER A 31 -10.14 4.45 -4.11
CA SER A 31 -10.39 5.07 -2.82
C SER A 31 -9.32 4.70 -1.80
N GLY A 32 -8.99 5.64 -0.90
CA GLY A 32 -8.11 5.41 0.26
C GLY A 32 -8.63 4.37 1.24
N LEU A 33 -9.89 3.98 1.14
CA LEU A 33 -10.49 2.91 1.94
C LEU A 33 -10.32 1.52 1.29
N GLY A 34 -9.46 1.36 0.28
CA GLY A 34 -9.27 0.07 -0.40
C GLY A 34 -10.41 -0.32 -1.33
N ILE A 35 -11.19 0.66 -1.83
CA ILE A 35 -12.27 0.42 -2.79
C ILE A 35 -11.78 0.78 -4.19
N TYR A 36 -11.73 -0.21 -5.07
CA TYR A 36 -11.34 -0.07 -6.47
C TYR A 36 -12.57 -0.15 -7.36
N THR A 37 -12.71 0.83 -8.26
CA THR A 37 -13.80 0.88 -9.25
C THR A 37 -13.26 0.52 -10.62
N PHE A 38 -13.88 -0.49 -11.21
CA PHE A 38 -13.54 -1.03 -12.52
C PHE A 38 -14.70 -0.90 -13.50
N GLU A 39 -14.38 -0.61 -14.75
CA GLU A 39 -15.30 -0.60 -15.88
C GLU A 39 -14.92 -1.72 -16.86
N LYS A 40 -15.89 -2.35 -17.53
CA LYS A 40 -15.58 -3.35 -18.56
C LYS A 40 -15.09 -2.63 -19.81
N THR A 41 -14.06 -3.17 -20.43
CA THR A 41 -13.51 -2.64 -21.69
C THR A 41 -13.03 -3.78 -22.57
N GLN A 42 -13.05 -3.55 -23.88
CA GLN A 42 -12.50 -4.48 -24.87
C GLN A 42 -10.99 -4.26 -25.07
N LYS A 43 -10.49 -3.08 -24.69
CA LYS A 43 -9.09 -2.70 -24.81
C LYS A 43 -8.26 -3.27 -23.67
N ARG A 44 -7.00 -3.61 -23.94
CA ARG A 44 -6.06 -4.05 -22.91
C ARG A 44 -5.42 -2.82 -22.28
N TYR A 45 -5.47 -2.74 -20.96
CA TYR A 45 -4.80 -1.67 -20.20
C TYR A 45 -3.71 -2.27 -19.32
N VAL A 46 -2.69 -1.46 -19.05
CA VAL A 46 -1.65 -1.74 -18.05
C VAL A 46 -1.67 -0.62 -17.03
N ILE A 47 -1.44 -0.98 -15.77
CA ILE A 47 -1.24 0.00 -14.70
C ILE A 47 0.14 -0.17 -14.08
N ARG A 48 0.71 0.97 -13.69
CA ARG A 48 1.99 1.05 -13.00
C ARG A 48 1.84 2.01 -11.83
N LEU A 49 2.46 1.66 -10.71
CA LEU A 49 2.43 2.44 -9.48
C LEU A 49 3.81 3.08 -9.25
N ASP A 50 3.84 4.39 -9.11
CA ASP A 50 5.02 5.13 -8.64
C ASP A 50 4.78 5.61 -7.21
N TYR A 51 5.85 5.69 -6.44
CA TYR A 51 5.86 6.34 -5.13
C TYR A 51 6.67 7.62 -5.24
N GLN A 52 6.01 8.74 -4.93
CA GLN A 52 6.63 10.05 -4.86
C GLN A 52 6.43 10.61 -3.46
N ASP A 53 7.48 11.22 -2.92
CA ASP A 53 7.39 12.01 -1.71
C ASP A 53 6.49 13.23 -1.93
N TYR A 54 6.35 14.07 -0.90
CA TYR A 54 5.56 15.29 -1.01
C TYR A 54 6.06 16.18 -2.17
N LEU A 55 5.19 16.36 -3.17
CA LEU A 55 5.38 17.29 -4.28
C LEU A 55 4.49 18.52 -4.07
N SER A 56 5.05 19.71 -4.28
CA SER A 56 4.25 20.93 -4.38
C SER A 56 3.28 20.83 -5.57
N LYS A 57 2.16 21.56 -5.53
CA LYS A 57 1.14 21.53 -6.60
C LYS A 57 1.73 21.70 -7.99
N LYS A 58 2.61 22.71 -8.16
CA LYS A 58 3.30 22.98 -9.43
C LYS A 58 4.16 21.80 -9.89
N LYS A 59 5.00 21.25 -9.01
CA LYS A 59 5.85 20.09 -9.34
C LYS A 59 5.03 18.85 -9.65
N LEU A 60 3.86 18.69 -9.02
CA LEU A 60 2.95 17.59 -9.30
C LEU A 60 2.30 17.73 -10.67
N GLU A 61 1.93 18.94 -11.08
CA GLU A 61 1.41 19.21 -12.43
C GLU A 61 2.49 18.96 -13.49
N ASP A 62 3.71 19.48 -13.29
CA ASP A 62 4.85 19.23 -14.18
C ASP A 62 5.15 17.73 -14.28
N TYR A 63 5.19 17.03 -13.13
CA TYR A 63 5.36 15.57 -13.08
C TYR A 63 4.25 14.83 -13.82
N LYS A 64 3.00 15.28 -13.73
CA LYS A 64 1.89 14.64 -14.44
C LYS A 64 1.98 14.84 -15.94
N GLY A 65 2.29 16.06 -16.39
CA GLY A 65 2.42 16.39 -17.81
C GLY A 65 3.43 15.50 -18.51
N ILE A 66 4.58 15.23 -17.87
CA ILE A 66 5.61 14.33 -18.43
C ILE A 66 5.02 12.96 -18.77
N TYR A 67 4.23 12.34 -17.89
CA TYR A 67 3.67 11.01 -18.15
C TYR A 67 2.49 11.03 -19.12
N GLU A 68 1.69 12.09 -19.09
CA GLU A 68 0.60 12.31 -20.03
C GLU A 68 1.11 12.41 -21.48
N ASP A 69 2.27 13.04 -21.69
CA ASP A 69 2.94 13.10 -22.99
C ASP A 69 3.36 11.70 -23.52
N PHE A 70 3.62 10.74 -22.62
CA PHE A 70 3.90 9.33 -22.97
C PHE A 70 2.63 8.46 -23.04
N GLY A 71 1.43 9.07 -22.99
CA GLY A 71 0.15 8.39 -23.11
C GLY A 71 -0.37 7.76 -21.82
N TRP A 72 0.24 8.04 -20.66
CA TRP A 72 -0.26 7.58 -19.37
C TRP A 72 -1.38 8.48 -18.86
N THR A 73 -2.48 7.88 -18.41
CA THR A 73 -3.57 8.57 -17.72
C THR A 73 -3.39 8.46 -16.22
N TYR A 74 -3.40 9.60 -15.53
CA TYR A 74 -3.38 9.64 -14.06
C TYR A 74 -4.71 9.18 -13.47
N ILE A 75 -4.68 8.22 -12.54
CA ILE A 75 -5.85 7.83 -11.76
C ILE A 75 -5.75 8.49 -10.38
N ASN A 76 -6.81 9.20 -9.99
CA ASN A 76 -6.90 9.79 -8.66
C ASN A 76 -6.89 8.67 -7.61
N GLY A 77 -5.80 8.64 -6.84
CA GLY A 77 -5.62 7.78 -5.68
C GLY A 77 -5.70 8.54 -4.36
N PRO A 78 -5.44 7.85 -3.24
CA PRO A 78 -5.53 8.42 -1.91
C PRO A 78 -4.45 9.50 -1.72
N TRP A 79 -4.87 10.73 -1.39
CA TRP A 79 -3.95 11.89 -1.28
C TRP A 79 -2.82 11.66 -0.27
N LEU A 80 -3.10 10.92 0.81
CA LEU A 80 -2.18 10.66 1.91
C LEU A 80 -1.14 9.56 1.64
N SER A 81 -1.28 8.79 0.54
CA SER A 81 -0.45 7.60 0.33
C SER A 81 0.90 7.87 -0.35
N GLY A 82 1.08 9.02 -1.00
CA GLY A 82 2.25 9.29 -1.87
C GLY A 82 2.30 8.43 -3.14
N ILE A 83 1.39 7.45 -3.27
CA ILE A 83 1.28 6.56 -4.43
C ILE A 83 0.62 7.32 -5.58
N ARG A 84 1.16 7.13 -6.78
CA ARG A 84 0.70 7.71 -8.04
C ARG A 84 0.36 6.56 -8.98
N TYR A 85 -0.89 6.56 -9.44
CA TYR A 85 -1.47 5.49 -10.23
C TYR A 85 -1.51 5.93 -11.68
N TRP A 86 -0.82 5.18 -12.53
CA TRP A 86 -0.67 5.50 -13.95
C TRP A 86 -1.23 4.36 -14.79
N GLN A 87 -2.19 4.66 -15.64
CA GLN A 87 -2.83 3.66 -16.50
C GLN A 87 -2.70 4.04 -17.97
N LYS A 88 -2.31 3.07 -18.81
CA LYS A 88 -2.10 3.26 -20.26
C LYS A 88 -2.70 2.08 -21.03
N GLU A 89 -3.14 2.32 -22.27
CA GLU A 89 -3.53 1.24 -23.19
C GLU A 89 -2.26 0.44 -23.55
N ALA A 90 -2.33 -0.89 -23.43
CA ALA A 90 -1.15 -1.74 -23.56
C ALA A 90 -0.48 -1.57 -24.92
N ASP A 91 0.80 -1.23 -24.92
CA ASP A 91 1.64 -1.13 -26.12
C ASP A 91 2.97 -1.89 -25.91
N ASP A 92 3.95 -1.68 -26.79
CA ASP A 92 5.27 -2.32 -26.65
C ASP A 92 6.11 -1.72 -25.50
N GLN A 93 5.73 -0.57 -24.95
CA GLN A 93 6.44 0.17 -23.90
C GLN A 93 5.56 0.44 -22.67
N ASN A 94 5.43 -0.60 -21.84
CA ASN A 94 4.59 -0.59 -20.63
C ASN A 94 5.36 -0.22 -19.34
N GLU A 95 6.56 0.36 -19.44
CA GLU A 95 7.36 0.78 -18.29
C GLU A 95 7.28 2.30 -18.09
N ILE A 96 7.11 2.74 -16.83
CA ILE A 96 7.20 4.16 -16.44
C ILE A 96 8.65 4.65 -16.43
N PHE A 97 9.59 3.75 -16.10
CA PHE A 97 11.01 4.07 -15.96
C PHE A 97 11.82 3.37 -17.03
N SER A 98 12.29 4.13 -18.02
CA SER A 98 13.16 3.64 -19.09
C SER A 98 14.61 3.49 -18.63
N ASP A 99 15.06 4.30 -17.68
CA ASP A 99 16.44 4.32 -17.22
C ASP A 99 16.66 3.64 -15.85
N ARG A 100 17.84 3.03 -15.72
CA ARG A 100 18.26 2.30 -14.51
C ARG A 100 18.34 3.21 -13.29
N GLN A 101 18.72 4.48 -13.48
CA GLN A 101 18.91 5.44 -12.39
C GLN A 101 17.57 5.84 -11.76
N SER A 102 16.55 6.11 -12.56
CA SER A 102 15.19 6.40 -12.11
C SER A 102 14.60 5.23 -11.34
N ARG A 103 14.85 4.00 -11.81
CA ARG A 103 14.43 2.78 -11.11
C ARG A 103 15.14 2.62 -9.75
N SER A 104 16.45 2.89 -9.69
CA SER A 104 17.21 2.89 -8.44
C SER A 104 16.67 3.95 -7.47
N ASN A 105 16.44 5.18 -7.95
CA ASN A 105 15.87 6.26 -7.16
C ASN A 105 14.47 5.93 -6.63
N TYR A 106 13.64 5.25 -7.42
CA TYR A 106 12.33 4.74 -6.98
C TYR A 106 12.47 3.79 -5.78
N TYR A 107 13.32 2.76 -5.88
CA TYR A 107 13.51 1.83 -4.76
C TYR A 107 14.10 2.50 -3.53
N LYS A 108 14.97 3.50 -3.70
CA LYS A 108 15.47 4.32 -2.60
C LYS A 108 14.35 5.05 -1.86
N ARG A 109 13.41 5.67 -2.58
CA ARG A 109 12.23 6.31 -1.96
C ARG A 109 11.33 5.28 -1.28
N LEU A 110 11.10 4.13 -1.91
CA LEU A 110 10.28 3.05 -1.36
C LEU A 110 10.87 2.46 -0.06
N MET A 111 12.21 2.37 0.01
CA MET A 111 12.92 2.03 1.25
C MET A 111 12.65 3.05 2.35
N GLY A 112 12.78 4.35 2.03
CA GLY A 112 12.49 5.43 2.99
C GLY A 112 11.06 5.36 3.52
N TYR A 113 10.08 5.19 2.63
CA TYR A 113 8.67 4.99 2.98
C TYR A 113 8.46 3.79 3.91
N SER A 114 9.01 2.63 3.53
CA SER A 114 8.86 1.39 4.32
C SER A 114 9.54 1.51 5.69
N PHE A 115 10.68 2.20 5.75
CA PHE A 115 11.40 2.44 7.00
C PHE A 115 10.61 3.33 7.94
N TRP A 116 10.12 4.49 7.47
CA TRP A 116 9.36 5.42 8.32
C TRP A 116 8.06 4.81 8.82
N LEU A 117 7.30 4.13 7.97
CA LEU A 117 6.09 3.44 8.42
C LEU A 117 6.41 2.29 9.37
N GLY A 118 7.45 1.50 9.09
CA GLY A 118 7.91 0.45 9.99
C GLY A 118 8.31 1.00 11.37
N ALA A 119 9.03 2.13 11.42
CA ALA A 119 9.44 2.79 12.65
C ALA A 119 8.23 3.32 13.45
N ILE A 120 7.25 3.95 12.78
CA ILE A 120 6.00 4.39 13.43
C ILE A 120 5.24 3.19 13.99
N MET A 121 5.08 2.12 13.21
CA MET A 121 4.40 0.91 13.70
C MET A 121 5.14 0.25 14.86
N LEU A 122 6.47 0.27 14.86
CA LEU A 122 7.28 -0.23 15.97
C LEU A 122 7.12 0.63 17.22
N SER A 123 7.09 1.96 17.08
CA SER A 123 6.82 2.85 18.22
C SER A 123 5.43 2.63 18.81
N LEU A 124 4.41 2.43 17.97
CA LEU A 124 3.05 2.11 18.42
C LEU A 124 3.00 0.76 19.13
N ALA A 125 3.64 -0.26 18.56
CA ALA A 125 3.76 -1.58 19.17
C ALA A 125 4.41 -1.48 20.56
N PHE A 126 5.50 -0.71 20.67
CA PHE A 126 6.19 -0.49 21.93
C PHE A 126 5.32 0.25 22.95
N SER A 127 4.62 1.31 22.54
CA SER A 127 3.67 2.03 23.41
C SER A 127 2.64 1.08 24.02
N PHE A 128 2.02 0.21 23.21
CA PHE A 128 1.07 -0.79 23.69
C PHE A 128 1.68 -1.83 24.65
N MET A 129 2.96 -2.16 24.50
CA MET A 129 3.65 -3.06 25.45
C MET A 129 3.96 -2.37 26.78
N THR A 130 4.25 -1.07 26.76
CA THR A 130 4.61 -0.29 27.95
C THR A 130 3.43 0.24 28.74
N ASP A 131 2.23 0.23 28.15
CA ASP A 131 1.00 0.59 28.85
C ASP A 131 0.72 -0.37 30.00
N LYS A 132 0.26 0.17 31.13
CA LYS A 132 -0.12 -0.63 32.32
C LYS A 132 -1.26 -1.62 32.00
N ASP A 133 -2.08 -1.32 31.00
CA ASP A 133 -3.14 -2.17 30.46
C ASP A 133 -2.65 -2.97 29.23
N SER A 134 -1.41 -3.47 29.29
CA SER A 134 -0.78 -4.30 28.24
C SER A 134 -1.46 -5.67 28.06
N GLU A 135 -2.40 -6.02 28.94
CA GLU A 135 -3.24 -7.18 28.74
C GLU A 135 -4.07 -7.05 27.46
N LEU A 136 -4.05 -8.12 26.66
CA LEU A 136 -4.79 -8.16 25.40
C LEU A 136 -6.31 -8.11 25.63
N TYR A 137 -6.75 -8.66 26.75
CA TYR A 137 -8.13 -8.70 27.23
C TYR A 137 -8.18 -8.06 28.62
N HIS A 138 -9.34 -7.61 29.07
CA HIS A 138 -9.48 -7.11 30.44
C HIS A 138 -9.29 -8.24 31.47
N GLU A 139 -8.62 -7.94 32.60
CA GLU A 139 -8.35 -8.87 33.71
C GLU A 139 -9.61 -9.65 34.16
N GLY A 140 -10.76 -8.98 34.18
CA GLY A 140 -12.03 -9.56 34.62
C GLY A 140 -12.69 -10.52 33.63
N LEU A 141 -12.24 -10.60 32.37
CA LEU A 141 -12.87 -11.40 31.32
C LEU A 141 -12.90 -12.89 31.70
N TRP A 142 -11.80 -13.40 32.24
CA TRP A 142 -11.64 -14.81 32.61
C TRP A 142 -12.46 -15.22 33.82
N SER A 143 -12.95 -14.26 34.61
CA SER A 143 -13.80 -14.51 35.77
C SER A 143 -15.28 -14.68 35.42
N LEU A 144 -15.69 -14.29 34.21
CA LEU A 144 -17.08 -14.37 33.76
C LEU A 144 -17.49 -15.83 33.48
N GLN A 145 -18.76 -16.15 33.75
CA GLN A 145 -19.30 -17.49 33.52
C GLN A 145 -20.46 -17.47 32.51
N GLY A 146 -20.66 -18.61 31.83
CA GLY A 146 -21.80 -18.84 30.94
C GLY A 146 -21.85 -17.90 29.74
N SER A 147 -23.04 -17.38 29.43
CA SER A 147 -23.27 -16.53 28.25
C SER A 147 -22.60 -15.14 28.34
N LEU A 148 -22.31 -14.66 29.55
CA LEU A 148 -21.65 -13.36 29.75
C LEU A 148 -20.19 -13.39 29.28
N PHE A 149 -19.48 -14.50 29.54
CA PHE A 149 -18.13 -14.72 29.03
C PHE A 149 -18.08 -14.62 27.51
N TRP A 150 -18.91 -15.39 26.80
CA TRP A 150 -18.88 -15.42 25.33
C TRP A 150 -19.22 -14.07 24.69
N LYS A 151 -20.13 -13.30 25.30
CA LYS A 151 -20.45 -11.95 24.82
C LYS A 151 -19.29 -10.97 25.04
N ALA A 152 -18.70 -10.98 26.22
CA ALA A 152 -17.57 -10.12 26.55
C ALA A 152 -16.34 -10.48 25.71
N PHE A 153 -16.03 -11.77 25.56
CA PHE A 153 -14.95 -12.26 24.72
C PHE A 153 -15.11 -11.79 23.27
N LEU A 154 -16.27 -12.05 22.64
CA LEU A 154 -16.53 -11.64 21.25
C LEU A 154 -16.49 -10.12 21.06
N PHE A 155 -16.93 -9.36 22.07
CA PHE A 155 -16.88 -7.90 22.05
C PHE A 155 -15.44 -7.36 22.18
N GLU A 156 -14.60 -7.99 23.01
CA GLU A 156 -13.22 -7.55 23.25
C GLU A 156 -12.23 -8.02 22.17
N THR A 157 -12.49 -9.15 21.49
CA THR A 157 -11.59 -9.70 20.47
C THR A 157 -11.20 -8.70 19.37
N PRO A 158 -12.11 -7.88 18.78
CA PRO A 158 -11.73 -6.87 17.79
C PRO A 158 -10.72 -5.85 18.32
N PHE A 159 -10.84 -5.45 19.59
CA PHE A 159 -9.91 -4.51 20.22
C PHE A 159 -8.57 -5.17 20.54
N ALA A 160 -8.59 -6.43 20.99
CA ALA A 160 -7.37 -7.22 21.18
C ALA A 160 -6.60 -7.40 19.85
N LEU A 161 -7.31 -7.67 18.75
CA LEU A 161 -6.72 -7.76 17.41
C LEU A 161 -6.17 -6.41 16.95
N LEU A 162 -6.85 -5.30 17.26
CA LEU A 162 -6.38 -3.96 16.94
C LEU A 162 -5.06 -3.64 17.68
N LYS A 163 -4.95 -4.00 18.96
CA LYS A 163 -3.70 -3.87 19.75
C LYS A 163 -2.54 -4.66 19.14
N LEU A 164 -2.81 -5.85 18.58
CA LEU A 164 -1.80 -6.70 17.93
C LEU A 164 -1.44 -6.25 16.51
N SER A 165 -2.29 -5.46 15.85
CA SER A 165 -2.11 -5.07 14.45
C SER A 165 -0.76 -4.39 14.13
N PRO A 166 -0.17 -3.52 14.99
CA PRO A 166 1.11 -2.88 14.69
C PRO A 166 2.26 -3.88 14.54
N PHE A 167 2.27 -4.97 15.31
CA PHE A 167 3.29 -6.01 15.22
C PHE A 167 3.30 -6.71 13.85
N PHE A 168 2.13 -7.04 13.33
CA PHE A 168 2.00 -7.61 11.99
C PHE A 168 2.44 -6.62 10.91
N LEU A 169 2.10 -5.34 11.07
CA LEU A 169 2.49 -4.29 10.13
C LEU A 169 4.00 -4.05 10.12
N VAL A 170 4.70 -4.13 11.27
CA VAL A 170 6.16 -4.07 11.32
C VAL A 170 6.78 -5.15 10.42
N ILE A 171 6.33 -6.40 10.53
CA ILE A 171 6.84 -7.52 9.71
C ILE A 171 6.61 -7.24 8.21
N ILE A 172 5.44 -6.72 7.85
CA ILE A 172 5.10 -6.39 6.47
C ILE A 172 6.02 -5.27 5.94
N PHE A 173 6.20 -4.18 6.67
CA PHE A 173 7.03 -3.06 6.25
C PHE A 173 8.52 -3.41 6.23
N SER A 174 9.01 -4.22 7.17
CA SER A 174 10.37 -4.77 7.14
C SER A 174 10.60 -5.65 5.91
N SER A 175 9.62 -6.47 5.54
CA SER A 175 9.69 -7.29 4.33
C SER A 175 9.70 -6.44 3.06
N SER A 176 8.85 -5.40 3.01
CA SER A 176 8.84 -4.42 1.91
C SER A 176 10.18 -3.69 1.78
N TYR A 177 10.73 -3.22 2.90
CA TYR A 177 12.05 -2.57 2.95
C TYR A 177 13.15 -3.49 2.40
N TYR A 178 13.18 -4.75 2.86
CA TYR A 178 14.19 -5.71 2.42
C TYR A 178 14.12 -5.98 0.92
N LYS A 179 12.91 -6.17 0.37
CA LYS A 179 12.73 -6.34 -1.09
C LYS A 179 13.21 -5.12 -1.86
N ALA A 180 12.83 -3.91 -1.44
CA ALA A 180 13.25 -2.68 -2.08
C ALA A 180 14.78 -2.50 -2.01
N TYR A 181 15.39 -2.80 -0.87
CA TYR A 181 16.84 -2.78 -0.68
C TYR A 181 17.58 -3.75 -1.62
N ARG A 182 17.10 -4.99 -1.73
CA ARG A 182 17.67 -5.99 -2.65
C ARG A 182 17.67 -5.48 -4.09
N LYS A 183 16.55 -4.93 -4.55
CA LYS A 183 16.44 -4.39 -5.91
C LYS A 183 17.29 -3.13 -6.11
N TYR A 184 17.36 -2.25 -5.11
CA TYR A 184 18.24 -1.08 -5.13
C TYR A 184 19.72 -1.48 -5.24
N SER A 185 20.20 -2.43 -4.43
CA SER A 185 21.60 -2.89 -4.48
C SER A 185 21.93 -3.49 -5.85
N THR A 186 21.08 -4.37 -6.40
CA THR A 186 21.31 -4.94 -7.73
C THR A 186 21.34 -3.88 -8.83
N LEU A 187 20.59 -2.79 -8.70
CA LEU A 187 20.59 -1.70 -9.67
C LEU A 187 21.80 -0.76 -9.57
N ASN A 188 22.51 -0.74 -8.44
CA ASN A 188 23.70 0.10 -8.25
C ASN A 188 25.01 -0.71 -8.33
N GLU A 189 24.94 -2.03 -8.32
CA GLU A 189 26.07 -2.91 -8.64
C GLU A 189 26.25 -2.93 -10.18
N LYS A 190 27.32 -2.29 -10.67
CA LYS A 190 27.74 -2.00 -12.07
C LYS A 190 27.52 -0.55 -12.48
#